data_AF-A0A4D9CR24-F1
#
_entry.id   AF-A0A4D9CR24-F1
#
_cell.length_a   1.000
_cell.length_b   1.000
_cell.length_c   1.000
_cell.angle_alpha   90.00
_cell.angle_beta   90.00
_cell.angle_gamma   90.00
#
_symmetry.space_group_name_H-M   'P 1'
#
loop_
_entity.id
_entity.type
_entity.pdbx_description
1 polymer ?
#
loop_
_entity_poly.entity_id
_entity_poly.type
_entity_poly.pdbx_seq_one_letter_code
_entity_poly.pdbx_strand_id
1 'polypeptide(L)'
;MAPSCAGLLFSSAARRSIYSLRNAVVTAFFDTRTLSSSAHSKPPPSPELTPAQVRRIGERTKAQLDDHLRLKTQVPESSLDPTAPPGPVDTDLIRRKRLLYRSKQRGWLEVDLLLGSWAAENVMSLSVPELDEYEKILNMETIDIFNLVNGALAPPPALKGSKILSRLQEYANSSPFGNASTRTYEAVKDRTGLI
;
A
#
# COMPACT_ATOMS: atom_id res chain seq x y z
N MET A 1 13.60 63.37 23.98
CA MET A 1 13.51 61.94 24.39
C MET A 1 12.17 61.42 23.88
N ALA A 2 12.22 60.56 22.87
CA ALA A 2 11.09 60.07 22.08
C ALA A 2 10.47 58.80 22.71
N PRO A 3 9.25 58.40 22.30
CA PRO A 3 8.29 57.71 23.16
C PRO A 3 8.30 56.18 23.12
N SER A 4 7.68 55.64 24.17
CA SER A 4 7.41 54.24 24.50
C SER A 4 6.36 53.57 23.59
N CYS A 5 6.45 52.23 23.54
CA CYS A 5 5.81 51.28 22.64
C CYS A 5 4.27 51.29 22.66
N ALA A 6 3.68 51.25 21.45
CA ALA A 6 2.28 50.94 21.21
C ALA A 6 2.10 49.44 20.89
N GLY A 7 1.09 48.83 21.51
CA GLY A 7 0.71 47.43 21.31
C GLY A 7 0.14 47.15 19.92
N LEU A 8 0.49 45.99 19.38
CA LEU A 8 -0.07 45.46 18.14
C LEU A 8 -1.01 44.29 18.43
N LEU A 9 -2.24 44.49 18.01
CA LEU A 9 -3.33 43.53 17.91
C LEU A 9 -2.95 42.42 16.93
N PHE A 10 -3.10 41.15 17.34
CA PHE A 10 -3.01 39.99 16.47
C PHE A 10 -4.26 39.94 15.57
N SER A 11 -4.11 40.38 14.32
CA SER A 11 -5.09 40.16 13.26
C SER A 11 -4.79 38.89 12.49
N SER A 12 -5.83 38.11 12.27
CA SER A 12 -5.88 36.88 11.49
C SER A 12 -5.57 37.14 10.02
N ALA A 13 -4.50 36.54 9.48
CA ALA A 13 -4.44 36.09 8.09
C ALA A 13 -3.19 35.24 7.82
N ALA A 14 -3.34 34.28 6.91
CA ALA A 14 -2.27 33.60 6.16
C ALA A 14 -1.51 32.46 6.85
N ARG A 15 -2.20 31.32 7.04
CA ARG A 15 -1.55 30.00 6.85
C ARG A 15 -1.27 29.84 5.36
N ARG A 16 -0.07 30.25 4.91
CA ARG A 16 0.40 29.97 3.55
C ARG A 16 1.24 28.68 3.56
N SER A 17 0.65 27.70 2.90
CA SER A 17 1.20 26.43 2.40
C SER A 17 2.74 26.35 2.33
N ILE A 18 3.29 25.36 3.03
CA ILE A 18 4.72 25.01 3.07
C ILE A 18 5.19 24.40 1.72
N TYR A 19 4.29 24.21 0.75
CA TYR A 19 4.59 23.60 -0.55
C TYR A 19 5.23 24.55 -1.58
N SER A 20 5.53 25.81 -1.25
CA SER A 20 6.06 26.77 -2.24
C SER A 20 7.59 26.90 -2.27
N LEU A 21 8.33 26.30 -1.34
CA LEU A 21 9.79 26.52 -1.20
C LEU A 21 10.65 25.26 -1.42
N ARG A 22 10.17 24.32 -2.24
CA ARG A 22 11.02 23.23 -2.77
C ARG A 22 11.43 23.43 -4.24
N ASN A 23 11.02 24.52 -4.88
CA ASN A 23 11.30 24.74 -6.30
C ASN A 23 12.57 25.55 -6.62
N ALA A 24 13.27 26.12 -5.63
CA ALA A 24 14.41 27.00 -5.90
C ALA A 24 15.80 26.33 -5.84
N VAL A 25 15.94 25.16 -5.20
CA VAL A 25 17.25 24.48 -5.05
C VAL A 25 17.48 23.41 -6.14
N VAL A 26 16.44 22.93 -6.81
CA VAL A 26 16.57 21.95 -7.90
C VAL A 26 17.05 22.61 -9.21
N THR A 27 16.90 23.92 -9.36
CA THR A 27 17.26 24.66 -10.58
C THR A 27 18.76 24.92 -10.74
N ALA A 28 19.59 24.71 -9.73
CA ALA A 28 21.02 25.04 -9.78
C ALA A 28 21.94 23.84 -10.13
N PHE A 29 21.39 22.64 -10.36
CA PHE A 29 22.19 21.46 -10.72
C PHE A 29 22.19 21.14 -12.22
N PHE A 30 21.49 21.94 -13.02
CA PHE A 30 21.26 21.67 -14.46
C PHE A 30 21.87 22.72 -15.39
N ASP A 31 23.00 23.32 -15.00
CA ASP A 31 23.73 24.25 -15.88
C ASP A 31 25.16 23.79 -16.16
N THR A 32 25.25 22.70 -16.92
CA THR A 32 26.41 22.39 -17.77
C THR A 32 25.94 22.27 -19.21
N ARG A 33 25.28 23.31 -19.72
CA ARG A 33 25.14 23.50 -21.17
C ARG A 33 26.34 24.28 -21.68
N THR A 34 27.35 23.55 -22.14
CA THR A 34 28.06 23.81 -23.42
C THR A 34 29.20 22.81 -23.57
N LEU A 35 29.01 21.87 -24.49
CA LEU A 35 29.98 21.33 -25.47
C LEU A 35 29.59 19.90 -25.87
N SER A 36 28.60 19.78 -26.75
CA SER A 36 28.61 18.80 -27.84
C SER A 36 27.38 19.06 -28.72
N SER A 37 27.60 19.76 -29.83
CA SER A 37 26.67 19.75 -30.96
C SER A 37 26.76 18.37 -31.62
N SER A 38 26.03 17.41 -31.08
CA SER A 38 25.74 16.15 -31.74
C SER A 38 24.23 16.00 -31.81
N ALA A 39 23.71 16.01 -33.04
CA ALA A 39 22.30 15.86 -33.33
C ALA A 39 21.71 14.72 -32.50
N HIS A 40 20.79 15.03 -31.59
CA HIS A 40 19.98 14.02 -30.92
C HIS A 40 19.02 13.43 -31.96
N SER A 41 19.55 12.51 -32.78
CA SER A 41 18.72 11.58 -33.53
C SER A 41 17.89 10.80 -32.51
N LYS A 42 16.59 10.66 -32.78
CA LYS A 42 15.67 9.86 -31.98
C LYS A 42 16.34 8.51 -31.69
N PRO A 43 16.38 8.03 -30.43
CA PRO A 43 16.97 6.73 -30.14
C PRO A 43 16.36 5.69 -31.08
N PRO A 44 17.15 4.74 -31.60
CA PRO A 44 16.63 3.73 -32.49
C PRO A 44 15.44 3.03 -31.82
N PRO A 45 14.38 2.71 -32.58
CA PRO A 45 13.27 1.96 -32.02
C PRO A 45 13.83 0.70 -31.38
N SER A 46 13.37 0.39 -30.16
CA SER A 46 13.74 -0.85 -29.48
C SER A 46 13.56 -2.01 -30.46
N PRO A 47 14.49 -2.98 -30.51
CA PRO A 47 14.37 -4.10 -31.43
C PRO A 47 13.02 -4.78 -31.22
N GLU A 48 12.21 -4.83 -32.28
CA GLU A 48 10.92 -5.50 -32.24
C GLU A 48 11.16 -6.97 -31.93
N LEU A 49 10.42 -7.49 -30.95
CA LEU A 49 10.56 -8.88 -30.51
C LEU A 49 10.23 -9.80 -31.69
N THR A 50 11.11 -10.77 -31.95
CA THR A 50 10.82 -11.81 -32.96
C THR A 50 9.57 -12.61 -32.55
N PRO A 51 8.79 -13.15 -33.49
CA PRO A 51 7.63 -13.97 -33.15
C PRO A 51 7.96 -15.16 -32.23
N ALA A 52 9.15 -15.74 -32.38
CA ALA A 52 9.65 -16.80 -31.51
C ALA A 52 9.96 -16.33 -30.07
N GLN A 53 10.45 -15.09 -29.90
CA GLN A 53 10.62 -14.49 -28.57
C GLN A 53 9.27 -14.21 -27.92
N VAL A 54 8.31 -13.64 -28.65
CA VAL A 54 6.95 -13.38 -28.12
C VAL A 54 6.29 -14.67 -27.65
N ARG A 55 6.38 -15.75 -28.43
CA ARG A 55 5.89 -17.08 -28.01
C ARG A 55 6.55 -17.58 -26.72
N ARG A 56 7.89 -17.54 -26.65
CA ARG A 56 8.62 -17.95 -25.44
C ARG A 56 8.24 -17.12 -24.21
N ILE A 57 8.04 -15.82 -24.38
CA ILE A 57 7.58 -14.92 -23.31
C ILE A 57 6.18 -15.34 -22.86
N GLY A 58 5.24 -15.54 -23.80
CA GLY A 58 3.88 -15.95 -23.48
C GLY A 58 3.80 -17.31 -22.79
N GLU A 59 4.53 -18.31 -23.28
CA GLU A 59 4.64 -19.64 -22.67
C GLU A 59 5.21 -19.54 -21.24
N ARG A 60 6.26 -18.73 -21.05
CA ARG A 60 6.84 -18.48 -19.72
C ARG A 60 5.85 -17.80 -18.78
N THR A 61 5.16 -16.75 -19.21
CA THR A 61 4.18 -16.04 -18.38
C THR A 61 3.03 -16.97 -17.98
N LYS A 62 2.56 -17.81 -18.90
CA LYS A 62 1.53 -18.81 -18.60
C LYS A 62 2.01 -19.79 -17.53
N ALA A 63 3.21 -20.33 -17.68
CA ALA A 63 3.79 -21.25 -16.69
C ALA A 63 3.93 -20.59 -15.31
N GLN A 64 4.37 -19.32 -15.25
CA GLN A 64 4.48 -18.56 -14.00
C GLN A 64 3.12 -18.30 -13.34
N LEU A 65 2.09 -18.02 -14.14
CA LEU A 65 0.73 -17.82 -13.63
C LEU A 65 0.12 -19.12 -13.11
N ASP A 66 0.29 -20.22 -13.84
CA ASP A 66 -0.20 -21.55 -13.43
C ASP A 66 0.44 -22.00 -12.11
N ASP A 67 1.75 -21.77 -11.95
CA ASP A 67 2.46 -22.06 -10.70
C ASP A 67 1.95 -21.20 -9.53
N HIS A 68 1.76 -19.89 -9.75
CA HIS A 68 1.18 -18.99 -8.75
C HIS A 68 -0.22 -19.44 -8.29
N LEU A 69 -1.07 -19.86 -9.24
CA LEU A 69 -2.41 -20.36 -8.94
C LEU A 69 -2.35 -21.69 -8.18
N ARG A 70 -1.45 -22.59 -8.57
CA ARG A 70 -1.26 -23.89 -7.91
C ARG A 70 -0.88 -23.74 -6.44
N LEU A 71 0.02 -22.82 -6.11
CA LEU A 71 0.46 -22.55 -4.74
C LEU A 71 -0.66 -22.05 -3.82
N LYS A 72 -1.77 -21.51 -4.37
CA LYS A 72 -2.94 -21.14 -3.56
C LYS A 72 -3.73 -22.36 -3.08
N THR A 73 -3.65 -23.49 -3.79
CA THR A 73 -4.44 -24.70 -3.54
C THR A 73 -3.61 -25.85 -3.00
N GLN A 74 -2.34 -25.95 -3.41
CA GLN A 74 -1.40 -26.99 -3.02
C GLN A 74 -0.16 -26.36 -2.40
N VAL A 75 0.05 -26.62 -1.12
CA VAL A 75 1.23 -26.15 -0.39
C VAL A 75 2.35 -27.17 -0.61
N PRO A 76 3.55 -26.76 -1.04
CA PRO A 76 4.66 -27.70 -1.23
C PRO A 76 5.12 -28.24 0.12
N GLU A 77 5.52 -29.51 0.15
CA GLU A 77 5.97 -30.21 1.36
C GLU A 77 7.14 -29.51 2.06
N SER A 78 8.03 -28.88 1.28
CA SER A 78 9.15 -28.10 1.79
C SER A 78 8.75 -26.88 2.63
N SER A 79 7.49 -26.42 2.54
CA SER A 79 6.97 -25.30 3.32
C SER A 79 6.22 -25.72 4.58
N LEU A 80 6.05 -27.02 4.81
CA LEU A 80 5.38 -27.55 5.99
C LEU A 80 6.38 -27.67 7.15
N ASP A 81 5.90 -27.51 8.38
CA ASP A 81 6.70 -27.74 9.57
C ASP A 81 6.98 -29.24 9.71
N PRO A 82 8.25 -29.69 9.65
CA PRO A 82 8.59 -31.11 9.76
C PRO A 82 8.25 -31.71 11.13
N THR A 83 8.01 -30.87 12.14
CA THR A 83 7.68 -31.27 13.51
C THR A 83 6.18 -31.40 13.74
N ALA A 84 5.36 -30.85 12.83
CA ALA A 84 3.91 -30.89 12.98
C ALA A 84 3.37 -32.31 12.73
N PRO A 85 2.32 -32.74 13.46
CA PRO A 85 1.72 -34.05 13.24
C PRO A 85 1.17 -34.17 11.81
N PRO A 86 1.30 -35.34 11.16
CA PRO A 86 0.79 -35.54 9.82
C PRO A 86 -0.74 -35.41 9.83
N GLY A 87 -1.25 -34.37 9.19
CA GLY A 87 -2.68 -34.06 9.12
C GLY A 87 -3.00 -33.20 7.89
N PRO A 88 -4.27 -33.11 7.50
CA PRO A 88 -4.68 -32.25 6.39
C PRO A 88 -4.34 -30.79 6.71
N VAL A 89 -3.57 -30.16 5.83
CA VAL A 89 -3.19 -28.75 5.96
C VAL A 89 -4.42 -27.88 5.69
N ASP A 90 -4.79 -27.05 6.65
CA ASP A 90 -5.89 -26.11 6.49
C ASP A 90 -5.48 -24.94 5.57
N THR A 91 -5.92 -25.03 4.31
CA THR A 91 -5.62 -24.03 3.27
C THR A 91 -6.29 -22.68 3.54
N ASP A 92 -7.43 -22.65 4.25
CA ASP A 92 -8.12 -21.40 4.60
C ASP A 92 -7.36 -20.65 5.69
N LEU A 93 -6.86 -21.36 6.70
CA LEU A 93 -5.99 -20.75 7.71
C LEU A 93 -4.70 -20.19 7.10
N ILE A 94 -4.09 -20.87 6.13
CA ILE A 94 -2.93 -20.36 5.41
C ILE A 94 -3.29 -19.10 4.62
N ARG A 95 -4.45 -19.10 3.94
CA ARG A 95 -4.95 -17.94 3.22
C ARG A 95 -5.12 -16.74 4.14
N ARG A 96 -5.76 -16.92 5.30
CA ARG A 96 -5.97 -15.87 6.31
C ARG A 96 -4.66 -15.33 6.86
N LYS A 97 -3.72 -16.20 7.22
CA LYS A 97 -2.38 -15.81 7.69
C LYS A 97 -1.63 -14.99 6.62
N ARG A 98 -1.72 -15.40 5.35
CA ARG A 98 -1.12 -14.65 4.23
C ARG A 98 -1.75 -13.27 4.07
N LEU A 99 -3.07 -13.16 4.15
CA LEU A 99 -3.76 -11.86 4.07
C LEU A 99 -3.35 -10.95 5.23
N LEU A 100 -3.34 -11.48 6.46
CA LEU A 100 -2.88 -10.75 7.64
C LEU A 100 -1.45 -10.23 7.48
N TYR A 101 -0.54 -11.07 6.98
CA TYR A 101 0.85 -10.68 6.72
C TYR A 101 0.94 -9.56 5.68
N ARG A 102 0.21 -9.69 4.55
CA ARG A 102 0.18 -8.67 3.49
C ARG A 102 -0.37 -7.34 3.97
N SER A 103 -1.30 -7.34 4.92
CA SER A 103 -1.85 -6.12 5.52
C SER A 103 -0.85 -5.37 6.40
N LYS A 104 0.16 -6.08 6.95
CA LYS A 104 1.18 -5.50 7.84
C LYS A 104 2.43 -5.02 7.09
N GLN A 105 2.59 -5.33 5.81
CA GLN A 105 3.83 -5.11 5.05
C GLN A 105 3.61 -4.38 3.72
N ARG A 106 3.18 -3.12 3.79
CA ARG A 106 2.95 -2.24 2.64
C ARG A 106 4.01 -1.16 2.51
N GLY A 107 4.74 -0.85 3.59
CA GLY A 107 5.84 0.10 3.62
C GLY A 107 5.43 1.53 3.98
N TRP A 108 4.14 1.77 4.21
CA TRP A 108 3.60 3.03 4.73
C TRP A 108 3.02 2.74 6.10
N LEU A 109 3.65 3.29 7.14
CA LEU A 109 3.34 2.96 8.53
C LEU A 109 1.86 3.24 8.84
N GLU A 110 1.29 4.32 8.32
CA GLU A 110 -0.10 4.70 8.53
C GLU A 110 -1.07 3.65 7.99
N VAL A 111 -0.81 3.14 6.78
CA VAL A 111 -1.63 2.12 6.13
C VAL A 111 -1.42 0.76 6.79
N ASP A 112 -0.17 0.44 7.15
CA ASP A 112 0.19 -0.81 7.82
C ASP A 112 -0.45 -0.91 9.21
N LEU A 113 -0.50 0.19 9.96
CA LEU A 113 -1.18 0.24 11.26
C LEU A 113 -2.69 0.13 11.08
N LEU A 114 -3.27 0.88 10.13
CA LEU A 114 -4.72 0.87 9.89
C LEU A 114 -5.22 -0.50 9.45
N LEU A 115 -4.61 -1.07 8.40
CA LEU A 115 -5.01 -2.37 7.86
C LEU A 115 -4.57 -3.51 8.76
N GLY A 116 -3.37 -3.43 9.35
CA GLY A 116 -2.82 -4.49 10.19
C GLY A 116 -3.61 -4.69 11.48
N SER A 117 -4.01 -3.59 12.14
CA SER A 117 -4.84 -3.66 13.35
C SER A 117 -6.25 -4.16 13.05
N TRP A 118 -6.90 -3.64 12.01
CA TRP A 118 -8.20 -4.13 11.56
C TRP A 118 -8.14 -5.61 11.17
N ALA A 119 -7.11 -6.02 10.44
CA ALA A 119 -6.95 -7.39 9.97
C ALA A 119 -6.76 -8.38 11.12
N ALA A 120 -5.97 -8.00 12.13
CA ALA A 120 -5.71 -8.86 13.29
C ALA A 120 -7.00 -9.23 14.04
N GLU A 121 -7.96 -8.31 14.08
CA GLU A 121 -9.23 -8.49 14.80
C GLU A 121 -10.32 -9.16 13.94
N ASN A 122 -10.33 -8.89 12.62
CA ASN A 122 -11.45 -9.28 11.76
C ASN A 122 -11.14 -10.47 10.84
N VAL A 123 -9.92 -10.61 10.31
CA VAL A 123 -9.62 -11.60 9.23
C VAL A 123 -9.89 -13.03 9.65
N MET A 124 -9.77 -13.37 10.93
CA MET A 124 -10.04 -14.73 11.43
C MET A 124 -11.54 -15.07 11.48
N SER A 125 -12.42 -14.07 11.56
CA SER A 125 -13.88 -14.27 11.65
C SER A 125 -14.62 -14.03 10.33
N LEU A 126 -13.94 -13.55 9.28
CA LEU A 126 -14.56 -13.30 7.97
C LEU A 126 -15.04 -14.58 7.29
N SER A 127 -16.14 -14.47 6.55
CA SER A 127 -16.59 -15.52 5.63
C SER A 127 -15.73 -15.58 4.37
N VAL A 128 -15.79 -16.69 3.63
CA VAL A 128 -15.07 -16.87 2.34
C VAL A 128 -15.32 -15.73 1.33
N PRO A 129 -16.57 -15.28 1.05
CA PRO A 129 -16.79 -14.17 0.12
C PRO A 129 -16.23 -12.84 0.63
N GLU A 130 -16.25 -12.61 1.94
CA GLU A 130 -15.65 -11.42 2.55
C GLU A 130 -14.12 -11.44 2.46
N LEU A 131 -13.50 -12.62 2.57
CA LEU A 131 -12.06 -12.78 2.33
C LEU A 131 -11.71 -12.49 0.86
N ASP A 132 -12.55 -12.89 -0.09
CA ASP A 132 -12.36 -12.58 -1.51
C ASP A 132 -12.41 -11.07 -1.77
N GLU A 133 -13.38 -10.38 -1.15
CA GLU A 133 -13.45 -8.91 -1.20
C GLU A 133 -12.20 -8.26 -0.59
N TYR A 134 -11.75 -8.74 0.56
CA TYR A 134 -10.56 -8.23 1.21
C TYR A 134 -9.28 -8.46 0.38
N GLU A 135 -9.14 -9.64 -0.23
CA GLU A 135 -8.01 -9.95 -1.12
C GLU A 135 -7.98 -9.02 -2.34
N LYS A 136 -9.14 -8.66 -2.90
CA LYS A 136 -9.23 -7.67 -3.99
C LYS A 136 -8.71 -6.30 -3.55
N ILE A 137 -9.06 -5.84 -2.35
CA ILE A 137 -8.57 -4.58 -1.79
C ILE A 137 -7.04 -4.64 -1.63
N LEU A 138 -6.51 -5.72 -1.04
CA LEU A 138 -5.06 -5.89 -0.83
C LEU A 138 -4.26 -6.04 -2.13
N ASN A 139 -4.89 -6.36 -3.25
CA ASN A 139 -4.22 -6.41 -4.55
C ASN A 139 -4.07 -5.05 -5.23
N MET A 140 -4.68 -3.98 -4.69
CA MET A 140 -4.49 -2.61 -5.17
C MET A 140 -3.18 -2.02 -4.64
N GLU A 141 -2.73 -0.90 -5.24
CA GLU A 141 -1.55 -0.16 -4.78
C GLU A 141 -1.80 0.52 -3.43
N THR A 142 -0.75 0.72 -2.64
CA THR A 142 -0.87 1.28 -1.28
C THR A 142 -1.49 2.69 -1.29
N ILE A 143 -1.13 3.50 -2.29
CA ILE A 143 -1.73 4.84 -2.48
C ILE A 143 -3.23 4.77 -2.78
N ASP A 144 -3.65 3.80 -3.60
CA ASP A 144 -5.05 3.64 -3.97
C ASP A 144 -5.88 3.14 -2.80
N ILE A 145 -5.35 2.19 -2.01
CA ILE A 145 -6.01 1.71 -0.79
C ILE A 145 -6.21 2.87 0.18
N PHE A 146 -5.17 3.67 0.42
CA PHE A 146 -5.26 4.82 1.32
C PHE A 146 -6.34 5.82 0.87
N ASN A 147 -6.35 6.17 -0.42
CA ASN A 147 -7.35 7.10 -0.98
C ASN A 147 -8.76 6.50 -0.96
N LEU A 148 -8.89 5.20 -1.17
CA LEU A 148 -10.17 4.48 -1.16
C LEU A 148 -10.76 4.43 0.27
N VAL A 149 -9.92 4.15 1.26
CA VAL A 149 -10.33 4.11 2.67
C VAL A 149 -10.68 5.51 3.20
N ASN A 150 -9.99 6.55 2.75
CA ASN A 150 -10.34 7.94 3.08
C ASN A 150 -11.53 8.49 2.29
N GLY A 151 -12.08 7.74 1.33
CA GLY A 151 -13.17 8.19 0.47
C GLY A 151 -12.77 9.24 -0.58
N ALA A 152 -11.47 9.49 -0.77
CA ALA A 152 -10.95 10.40 -1.79
C ALA A 152 -11.00 9.79 -3.20
N LEU A 153 -10.94 8.46 -3.31
CA LEU A 153 -11.06 7.71 -4.55
C LEU A 153 -12.39 6.94 -4.59
N ALA A 154 -13.11 7.00 -5.71
CA ALA A 154 -14.32 6.22 -5.91
C ALA A 154 -13.99 4.72 -6.01
N PRO A 155 -14.80 3.83 -5.41
CA PRO A 155 -14.55 2.39 -5.46
C PRO A 155 -14.61 1.87 -6.89
N PRO A 156 -13.65 1.01 -7.30
CA PRO A 156 -13.71 0.37 -8.60
C PRO A 156 -14.98 -0.50 -8.72
N PRO A 157 -15.47 -0.79 -9.93
CA PRO A 157 -16.70 -1.57 -10.13
C PRO A 157 -16.71 -2.91 -9.38
N ALA A 158 -15.55 -3.55 -9.25
CA ALA A 158 -15.40 -4.83 -8.55
C ALA A 158 -15.58 -4.76 -7.03
N LEU A 159 -15.51 -3.56 -6.44
CA LEU A 159 -15.65 -3.30 -5.00
C LEU A 159 -16.87 -2.43 -4.67
N LYS A 160 -17.67 -2.06 -5.68
CA LYS A 160 -18.85 -1.23 -5.49
C LYS A 160 -19.89 -2.00 -4.66
N GLY A 161 -20.20 -1.48 -3.47
CA GLY A 161 -21.11 -2.14 -2.52
C GLY A 161 -20.46 -3.23 -1.66
N SER A 162 -19.12 -3.34 -1.65
CA SER A 162 -18.40 -4.25 -0.75
C SER A 162 -18.64 -3.87 0.71
N LYS A 163 -19.07 -4.85 1.53
CA LYS A 163 -19.27 -4.66 2.97
C LYS A 163 -17.94 -4.43 3.69
N ILE A 164 -16.89 -5.08 3.20
CA ILE A 164 -15.54 -4.97 3.77
C ILE A 164 -14.97 -3.58 3.57
N LEU A 165 -15.19 -2.98 2.39
CA LEU A 165 -14.77 -1.61 2.17
C LEU A 165 -15.46 -0.63 3.13
N SER A 166 -16.78 -0.75 3.31
CA SER A 166 -17.51 0.10 4.27
C SER A 166 -17.00 -0.06 5.70
N ARG A 167 -16.74 -1.29 6.14
CA ARG A 167 -16.15 -1.57 7.46
C ARG A 167 -14.76 -0.95 7.64
N LEU A 168 -13.94 -0.95 6.59
CA LEU A 168 -12.61 -0.32 6.62
C LEU A 168 -12.71 1.21 6.70
N GLN A 169 -13.64 1.81 5.96
CA GLN A 169 -13.90 3.26 6.00
C GLN A 169 -14.42 3.69 7.38
N GLU A 170 -15.36 2.94 7.95
CA GLU A 170 -15.85 3.15 9.32
C GLU A 170 -14.72 3.03 10.34
N TYR A 171 -13.87 2.01 10.21
CA TYR A 171 -12.72 1.81 11.08
C TYR A 171 -11.76 3.00 11.01
N ALA A 172 -11.38 3.43 9.80
CA ALA A 172 -10.52 4.59 9.59
C ALA A 172 -11.08 5.88 10.18
N ASN A 173 -12.39 6.10 10.09
CA ASN A 173 -13.05 7.27 10.68
C ASN A 173 -13.13 7.20 12.22
N SER A 174 -13.27 6.00 12.78
CA SER A 174 -13.33 5.79 14.23
C SER A 174 -11.96 5.77 14.90
N SER A 175 -10.91 5.44 14.14
CA SER A 175 -9.58 5.23 14.67
C SER A 175 -8.78 6.54 14.80
N PRO A 176 -8.07 6.76 15.92
CA PRO A 176 -7.34 8.01 16.19
C PRO A 176 -5.98 8.10 15.49
N PHE A 177 -5.72 7.32 14.43
CA PHE A 177 -4.40 7.25 13.81
C PHE A 177 -4.09 8.57 13.07
N GLY A 178 -3.05 9.26 13.54
CA GLY A 178 -2.69 10.63 13.15
C GLY A 178 -2.67 11.62 14.33
N ASN A 179 -3.50 11.40 15.35
CA ASN A 179 -3.55 12.22 16.57
C ASN A 179 -3.26 11.41 17.86
N ALA A 180 -3.04 10.11 17.74
CA ALA A 180 -2.79 9.20 18.85
C ALA A 180 -1.43 9.47 19.53
N SER A 181 -1.37 9.32 20.86
CA SER A 181 -0.12 9.43 21.61
C SER A 181 0.75 8.17 21.44
N THR A 182 2.07 8.25 21.64
CA THR A 182 2.99 7.11 21.54
C THR A 182 2.48 5.88 22.31
N ARG A 183 1.96 6.09 23.53
CA ARG A 183 1.41 5.03 24.39
C ARG A 183 0.22 4.29 23.76
N THR A 184 -0.60 4.98 22.98
CA THR A 184 -1.73 4.33 22.28
C THR A 184 -1.25 3.42 21.15
N TYR A 185 -0.16 3.78 20.47
CA TYR A 185 0.47 2.91 19.48
C TYR A 185 1.10 1.67 20.12
N GLU A 186 1.78 1.83 21.26
CA GLU A 186 2.33 0.69 22.01
C GLU A 186 1.23 -0.30 22.39
N ALA A 187 0.11 0.18 22.94
CA ALA A 187 -1.02 -0.68 23.29
C ALA A 187 -1.63 -1.41 22.08
N VAL A 188 -1.74 -0.75 20.93
CA VAL A 188 -2.21 -1.38 19.68
C VAL A 188 -1.20 -2.42 19.21
N LYS A 189 0.09 -2.13 19.29
CA LYS A 189 1.18 -3.03 18.92
C LYS A 189 1.10 -4.34 19.72
N ASP A 190 0.99 -4.21 21.04
CA ASP A 190 0.92 -5.34 21.96
C ASP A 190 -0.34 -6.18 21.73
N ARG A 191 -1.49 -5.52 21.49
CA ARG A 191 -2.77 -6.21 21.24
C ARG A 191 -2.79 -7.01 19.94
N THR A 192 -2.20 -6.47 18.88
CA THR A 192 -2.37 -6.98 17.51
C THR A 192 -1.17 -7.80 17.01
N GLY A 193 -0.11 -7.90 17.82
CA GLY A 193 1.16 -8.51 17.42
C GLY A 193 1.71 -7.86 16.16
N LEU A 194 1.58 -6.54 16.04
CA LEU A 194 2.13 -5.76 14.94
C LEU A 194 3.66 -5.67 15.15
N ILE A 195 4.42 -6.27 14.24
CA ILE A 195 5.90 -6.40 14.24
C ILE A 195 6.42 -7.47 15.19
#